data_AF-A0A0G1MXV7-F1
#
_entry.id   AF-A0A0G1MXV7-F1
#
_cell.length_a   1.000
_cell.length_b   1.000
_cell.length_c   1.000
_cell.angle_alpha   90.00
_cell.angle_beta   90.00
_cell.angle_gamma   90.00
#
_symmetry.space_group_name_H-M   'P 1'
#
loop_
_entity.id
_entity.type
_entity.pdbx_description
1 polymer ?
#
loop_
_entity_poly.entity_id
_entity_poly.type
_entity_poly.pdbx_seq_one_letter_code
_entity_poly.pdbx_strand_id
1 'polypeptide(L)' 'KRGVDERKIRALYPWPGVWTTMPASPAGGPNGKGLKLLPKNMYQLEGKQPITQKQFEAGYRHLF' A
#
# COMPACT_ATOMS: atom_id res chain seq x y z
N LYS A 1 -14.87 0.97 0.65
CA LYS A 1 -15.27 2.33 0.23
C LYS A 1 -14.05 3.01 -0.42
N ARG A 2 -13.91 2.98 -1.77
CA ARG A 2 -12.70 3.37 -2.53
C ARG A 2 -12.46 4.89 -2.70
N GLY A 3 -13.29 5.75 -2.11
CA GLY A 3 -13.27 7.21 -2.39
C GLY A 3 -12.66 8.11 -1.31
N VAL A 4 -12.45 7.62 -0.08
CA VAL A 4 -11.92 8.43 1.03
C VAL A 4 -10.39 8.50 0.99
N ASP A 5 -9.75 7.47 0.43
CA ASP A 5 -8.29 7.31 0.44
C ASP A 5 -7.59 8.30 -0.49
N GLU A 6 -8.16 8.61 -1.67
CA GLU A 6 -7.51 9.48 -2.65
C GLU A 6 -7.35 10.93 -2.17
N ARG A 7 -8.36 11.50 -1.50
CA ARG A 7 -8.28 12.87 -0.96
C ARG A 7 -7.22 12.97 0.13
N LYS A 8 -7.12 11.96 0.99
CA LYS A 8 -6.11 11.87 2.06
C LYS A 8 -4.70 11.71 1.48
N ILE A 9 -4.55 10.86 0.47
CA ILE A 9 -3.26 10.65 -0.22
C ILE A 9 -2.77 11.95 -0.84
N ARG A 10 -3.64 12.70 -1.54
CA ARG A 10 -3.26 13.99 -2.13
C ARG A 10 -2.90 15.04 -1.07
N ALA A 11 -3.65 15.12 0.03
CA ALA A 11 -3.42 16.10 1.08
C ALA A 11 -2.15 15.82 1.92
N LEU A 12 -1.77 14.54 2.07
CA LEU A 12 -0.63 14.12 2.90
C LEU A 12 0.62 13.77 2.06
N TYR A 13 0.58 13.96 0.75
CA TYR A 13 1.73 13.75 -0.13
C TYR A 13 2.49 15.08 -0.37
N PRO A 14 3.83 15.11 -0.31
CA PRO A 14 4.75 13.98 -0.12
C PRO A 14 4.99 13.59 1.35
N TRP A 15 4.64 14.47 2.29
CA TRP A 15 4.85 14.31 3.74
C TRP A 15 3.60 14.74 4.52
N PRO A 16 3.18 14.00 5.57
CA PRO A 16 3.79 12.81 6.18
C PRO A 16 3.55 11.48 5.41
N GLY A 17 2.71 11.51 4.37
CA GLY A 17 2.27 10.34 3.62
C GLY A 17 1.12 9.58 4.30
N VAL A 18 0.43 8.75 3.52
CA VAL A 18 -0.62 7.86 4.04
C VAL A 18 -0.03 6.47 4.21
N TRP A 19 -0.22 5.88 5.38
CA TRP A 19 0.29 4.56 5.72
C TRP A 19 -0.85 3.63 6.11
N THR A 20 -0.72 2.37 5.73
CA THR A 20 -1.63 1.28 6.12
C THR A 20 -0.80 0.05 6.46
N THR A 21 -1.34 -0.84 7.28
CA THR A 21 -0.67 -2.09 7.64
C THR A 21 -1.15 -3.22 6.74
N MET A 22 -0.25 -4.09 6.32
CA MET A 22 -0.63 -5.26 5.54
C MET A 22 -1.39 -6.27 6.40
N PRO A 23 -2.50 -6.85 5.89
CA PRO A 23 -3.20 -7.92 6.60
C PRO A 23 -2.31 -9.15 6.73
N ALA A 24 -2.58 -9.96 7.75
CA ALA A 24 -1.88 -11.22 7.94
C ALA A 24 -2.23 -12.19 6.80
N SER A 25 -1.23 -12.58 6.02
CA SER A 25 -1.35 -13.67 5.05
C SER A 25 -1.29 -15.03 5.76
N PRO A 26 -2.22 -15.95 5.48
CA PRO A 26 -2.13 -17.33 5.93
C PRO A 26 -0.96 -18.10 5.29
N ALA A 27 -0.40 -17.59 4.18
CA ALA A 27 0.71 -18.22 3.44
C ALA A 27 2.12 -17.79 3.92
N GLY A 28 2.24 -17.08 5.05
CA GLY A 28 3.54 -16.57 5.52
C GLY A 28 4.00 -15.37 4.68
N GLY A 29 3.25 -14.28 4.74
CA GLY A 29 3.55 -13.02 4.05
C GLY A 29 4.17 -11.96 4.98
N PRO A 30 4.37 -10.72 4.48
CA PRO A 30 4.81 -9.57 5.30
C PRO A 30 3.70 -9.12 6.26
N ASN A 31 3.38 -9.96 7.24
CA ASN A 31 2.37 -9.73 8.26
C ASN A 31 2.82 -8.54 9.12
N GLY A 32 2.03 -7.46 9.12
CA GLY A 32 2.30 -6.27 9.92
C GLY A 32 3.32 -5.28 9.32
N LYS A 33 3.77 -5.45 8.07
CA LYS A 33 4.61 -4.43 7.43
C LYS A 33 3.81 -3.18 7.05
N GLY A 34 4.46 -2.02 7.18
CA GLY A 34 3.92 -0.74 6.72
C GLY A 34 3.87 -0.67 5.19
N LEU A 35 2.71 -0.29 4.67
CA LEU A 35 2.47 0.00 3.27
C LEU A 35 2.08 1.47 3.13
N LYS A 36 2.92 2.25 2.46
CA LYS A 36 2.64 3.63 2.11
C LYS A 36 1.79 3.70 0.85
N LEU A 37 0.68 4.42 0.92
CA LEU A 37 -0.20 4.71 -0.19
C LEU A 37 0.27 5.99 -0.88
N LEU A 38 0.47 5.91 -2.19
CA LEU A 38 0.97 7.01 -3.01
C LEU A 38 -0.07 7.43 -4.06
N PRO A 39 0.02 8.68 -4.56
CA PRO A 39 -0.82 9.13 -5.66
C PRO A 39 -0.69 8.20 -6.89
N LYS A 40 -1.69 8.22 -7.77
CA LYS A 40 -1.72 7.39 -9.00
C LYS A 40 -1.79 5.87 -8.74
N ASN A 41 -2.41 5.45 -7.64
CA ASN A 41 -2.56 4.03 -7.28
C ASN A 41 -1.22 3.29 -7.19
N MET A 42 -0.22 3.99 -6.63
CA MET A 42 1.08 3.41 -6.32
C MET A 42 1.14 3.02 -4.86
N TYR A 43 1.91 1.99 -4.57
CA TYR A 43 2.06 1.38 -3.26
C TYR A 43 3.54 1.23 -2.97
N GLN A 44 3.98 1.64 -1.79
CA GLN A 44 5.36 1.50 -1.39
C GLN A 44 5.44 0.71 -0.09
N LEU A 45 6.11 -0.42 -0.15
CA LEU A 45 6.46 -1.18 1.04
C LEU A 45 7.57 -0.47 1.81
N GLU A 46 7.53 -0.55 3.13
CA GLU A 46 8.60 -0.06 3.98
C GLU A 46 9.97 -0.58 3.52
N GLY A 47 10.91 0.34 3.26
CA GLY A 47 12.26 0.03 2.76
C GLY A 47 12.35 -0.42 1.30
N LYS A 48 11.25 -0.44 0.54
CA LYS A 48 11.24 -0.82 -0.89
C LYS A 48 10.89 0.35 -1.80
N GLN A 49 11.15 0.18 -3.10
CA GLN A 49 10.72 1.11 -4.14
C GLN A 49 9.19 1.07 -4.32
N PRO A 50 8.57 2.20 -4.71
CA PRO A 50 7.14 2.25 -4.99
C PRO A 50 6.81 1.41 -6.25
N ILE A 51 5.79 0.57 -6.12
CA ILE A 51 5.28 -0.31 -7.16
C ILE A 51 3.86 0.08 -7.53
N THR A 52 3.43 -0.31 -8.73
CA THR A 52 2.06 -0.08 -9.19
C THR A 52 1.08 -1.04 -8.51
N GLN A 53 -0.21 -0.65 -8.45
CA GLN A 53 -1.27 -1.54 -7.97
C GLN A 53 -1.24 -2.92 -8.63
N LYS A 54 -1.04 -2.98 -9.95
CA LYS A 54 -1.02 -4.25 -10.70
C LYS A 54 0.11 -5.17 -10.26
N GLN A 55 1.31 -4.60 -10.04
CA GLN A 55 2.46 -5.35 -9.53
C GLN A 55 2.23 -5.80 -8.08
N PHE A 56 1.57 -4.96 -7.28
CA PHE A 56 1.19 -5.31 -5.91
C PHE A 56 0.22 -6.50 -5.89
N GLU A 57 -0.86 -6.44 -6.66
CA GLU A 57 -1.85 -7.52 -6.78
C GLU A 57 -1.23 -8.82 -7.33
N ALA A 58 -0.30 -8.72 -8.29
CA ALA A 58 0.41 -9.87 -8.82
C ALA A 58 1.35 -10.53 -7.80
N GLY A 59 2.16 -9.73 -7.09
CA GLY A 59 3.13 -10.23 -6.11
C GLY A 59 2.53 -10.66 -4.78
N TYR A 60 1.39 -10.07 -4.41
CA TYR A 60 0.70 -10.29 -3.14
C TYR A 60 -0.68 -10.92 -3.33
N ARG A 61 -0.84 -11.76 -4.34
CA ARG A 61 -2.10 -12.47 -4.63
C ARG A 61 -2.62 -13.27 -3.42
N HIS A 62 -1.74 -13.71 -2.52
CA HIS A 62 -2.10 -14.41 -1.29
C HIS A 62 -2.74 -13.52 -0.20
N LEU A 63 -2.75 -12.19 -0.38
CA LEU A 63 -3.43 -11.24 0.52
C LEU A 63 -4.89 -10.96 0.11
N PHE A 64 -5.29 -11.41 -1.08
CA PHE A 64 -6.61 -11.21 -1.68
C PHE A 64 -7.32 -12.54 -1.86
#